data_AF-A0A838SJJ8-F1
#
_entry.id   AF-A0A838SJJ8-F1
#
_cell.length_a   1.000
_cell.length_b   1.000
_cell.length_c   1.000
_cell.angle_alpha   90.00
_cell.angle_beta   90.00
_cell.angle_gamma   90.00
#
_symmetry.space_group_name_H-M   'P 1'
#
loop_
_entity.id
_entity.type
_entity.pdbx_description
1 polymer ?
#
loop_
_entity_poly.entity_id
_entity_poly.type
_entity_poly.pdbx_seq_one_letter_code
_entity_poly.pdbx_strand_id
1 'polypeptide(L)'
;MAEMTSTRNLLAYGIRVIRTGAFVDTTRDPILTMLSIGVEKLYKLTLGLAALDRYQAWPTTAEMKSRGHKLVEMHEAVIGELRARTADKSVYVRSLLAEVEEDRVVRPLIEALDLYGCAGRFYYLDLLGEDQQQWASPDESWQKIETAALTNSKVAAYAAYAADVGDNEAWAEFRGAVNERVAAAIERLWTMIAVCGRNHALGESGGVFGFEVHPDAVGRQ
;
A
#
# COMPACT_ATOMS: atom_id res chain seq x y z
N MET A 1 5.16 -3.78 20.02
CA MET A 1 3.97 -4.62 19.75
C MET A 1 2.75 -3.80 19.32
N ALA A 2 2.26 -2.84 20.11
CA ALA A 2 1.07 -2.06 19.78
C ALA A 2 1.07 -1.42 18.37
N GLU A 3 2.19 -0.82 17.95
CA GLU A 3 2.30 -0.19 16.62
C GLU A 3 2.23 -1.20 15.47
N MET A 4 2.81 -2.40 15.64
CA MET A 4 2.73 -3.49 14.66
C MET A 4 1.29 -4.02 14.56
N THR A 5 0.60 -4.19 15.70
CA THR A 5 -0.82 -4.57 15.73
C THR A 5 -1.69 -3.53 15.04
N SER A 6 -1.48 -2.24 15.32
CA SER A 6 -2.20 -1.14 14.66
C SER A 6 -1.97 -1.15 13.15
N THR A 7 -0.71 -1.29 12.71
CA THR A 7 -0.33 -1.37 11.29
C THR A 7 -1.04 -2.53 10.59
N ARG A 8 -0.92 -3.74 11.15
CA ARG A 8 -1.52 -4.96 10.63
C ARG A 8 -3.04 -4.85 10.54
N ASN A 9 -3.69 -4.29 11.57
CA ASN A 9 -5.14 -4.13 11.57
C ASN A 9 -5.59 -3.13 10.49
N LEU A 10 -4.94 -1.97 10.37
CA LEU A 10 -5.26 -0.97 9.35
C LEU A 10 -5.16 -1.56 7.94
N LEU A 11 -4.08 -2.29 7.65
CA LEU A 11 -3.88 -2.95 6.37
C LEU A 11 -4.93 -4.04 6.12
N ALA A 12 -5.16 -4.92 7.10
CA ALA A 12 -6.12 -6.02 6.95
C ALA A 12 -7.56 -5.53 6.73
N TYR A 13 -8.00 -4.55 7.51
CA TYR A 13 -9.34 -3.96 7.33
C TYR A 13 -9.43 -3.20 6.01
N GLY A 14 -8.43 -2.38 5.66
CA GLY A 14 -8.42 -1.66 4.38
C GLY A 14 -8.49 -2.60 3.17
N ILE A 15 -7.65 -3.64 3.15
CA ILE A 15 -7.62 -4.66 2.08
C ILE A 15 -8.97 -5.40 2.01
N ARG A 16 -9.51 -5.81 3.17
CA ARG A 16 -10.81 -6.49 3.22
C ARG A 16 -11.92 -5.63 2.62
N VAL A 17 -11.99 -4.35 3.00
CA VAL A 17 -13.04 -3.45 2.52
C VAL A 17 -12.89 -3.16 1.03
N ILE A 18 -11.67 -3.01 0.50
CA ILE A 18 -11.47 -2.94 -0.96
C ILE A 18 -12.06 -4.17 -1.65
N ARG A 19 -11.69 -5.37 -1.20
CA ARG A 19 -12.14 -6.62 -1.83
C ARG A 19 -13.65 -6.80 -1.83
N THR A 20 -14.29 -6.46 -0.72
CA THR A 20 -15.74 -6.71 -0.52
C THR A 20 -16.61 -5.49 -0.84
N GLY A 21 -16.01 -4.36 -1.18
CA GLY A 21 -16.72 -3.10 -1.37
C GLY A 21 -17.58 -3.14 -2.63
N ALA A 22 -18.87 -3.44 -2.48
CA ALA A 22 -19.86 -3.21 -3.54
C ALA A 22 -20.03 -1.71 -3.88
N PHE A 23 -19.49 -0.83 -3.03
CA PHE A 23 -19.68 0.62 -3.04
C PHE A 23 -18.35 1.38 -3.02
N VAL A 24 -17.32 0.91 -3.72
CA VAL A 24 -16.02 1.63 -3.78
C VAL A 24 -16.23 3.08 -4.20
N ASP A 25 -17.18 3.37 -5.10
CA ASP A 25 -17.49 4.74 -5.53
C ASP A 25 -17.91 5.69 -4.40
N THR A 26 -18.58 5.20 -3.34
CA THR A 26 -19.05 6.04 -2.22
C THR A 26 -18.26 5.83 -0.93
N THR A 27 -17.36 4.85 -0.89
CA THR A 27 -16.56 4.50 0.31
C THR A 27 -15.05 4.56 0.09
N ARG A 28 -14.60 5.07 -1.06
CA ARG A 28 -13.19 5.28 -1.42
C ARG A 28 -12.41 6.04 -0.35
N ASP A 29 -12.91 7.18 0.11
CA ASP A 29 -12.20 8.06 1.03
C ASP A 29 -11.79 7.42 2.37
N PRO A 30 -12.70 6.79 3.14
CA PRO A 30 -12.31 6.14 4.38
C PRO A 30 -11.37 4.95 4.15
N ILE A 31 -11.51 4.23 3.05
CA ILE A 31 -10.64 3.09 2.72
C ILE A 31 -9.21 3.57 2.43
N LEU A 32 -9.06 4.56 1.54
CA LEU A 32 -7.75 5.10 1.16
C LEU A 32 -7.09 5.81 2.35
N THR A 33 -7.87 6.41 3.24
CA THR A 33 -7.36 6.95 4.51
C THR A 33 -6.78 5.85 5.40
N MET A 34 -7.52 4.75 5.63
CA MET A 34 -7.03 3.63 6.44
C MET A 34 -5.76 3.01 5.87
N LEU A 35 -5.73 2.80 4.55
CA LEU A 35 -4.59 2.22 3.85
C LEU A 35 -3.38 3.16 3.84
N SER A 36 -3.59 4.46 3.66
CA SER A 36 -2.53 5.47 3.72
C SER A 36 -1.83 5.44 5.07
N ILE A 37 -2.60 5.43 6.17
CA ILE A 37 -2.05 5.33 7.53
C ILE A 37 -1.36 3.97 7.74
N GLY A 38 -1.97 2.87 7.27
CA GLY A 38 -1.41 1.52 7.41
C GLY A 38 -0.06 1.37 6.69
N VAL A 39 0.04 1.81 5.44
CA VAL A 39 1.28 1.78 4.65
C VAL A 39 2.32 2.73 5.23
N GLU A 40 1.93 3.92 5.69
CA GLU A 40 2.86 4.87 6.34
C GLU A 40 3.51 4.25 7.58
N LYS A 41 2.70 3.64 8.46
CA LYS A 41 3.22 2.95 9.64
C LYS A 41 4.13 1.78 9.27
N LEU A 42 3.75 0.99 8.26
CA LEU A 42 4.56 -0.13 7.77
C LEU A 42 5.95 0.36 7.32
N TYR A 43 6.01 1.40 6.48
CA TYR A 43 7.28 1.95 5.99
C TYR A 43 8.11 2.59 7.08
N LYS A 44 7.48 3.33 8.00
CA LYS A 44 8.16 3.91 9.16
C LYS A 44 8.78 2.84 10.04
N LEU A 45 8.07 1.74 10.31
CA LEU A 45 8.61 0.63 11.07
C LEU A 45 9.79 -0.03 10.33
N THR A 46 9.66 -0.29 9.03
CA THR A 46 10.74 -0.87 8.21
C THR A 46 11.99 -0.01 8.21
N LEU A 47 11.87 1.29 7.93
CA LEU A 47 13.00 2.22 7.90
C LEU A 47 13.60 2.44 9.30
N GLY A 48 12.76 2.48 10.34
CA GLY A 48 13.20 2.58 11.72
C GLY A 48 14.01 1.36 12.17
N LEU A 49 13.58 0.15 11.79
CA LEU A 49 14.32 -1.08 12.05
C LEU A 49 15.64 -1.14 11.28
N ALA A 50 15.64 -0.71 10.02
CA ALA A 50 16.87 -0.61 9.24
C ALA A 50 17.88 0.37 9.85
N ALA A 51 17.41 1.50 10.39
CA ALA A 51 18.23 2.47 11.11
C ALA A 51 18.72 1.91 12.46
N LEU A 52 17.84 1.24 13.21
CA LEU A 52 18.19 0.60 14.48
C LEU A 52 19.29 -0.45 14.29
N ASP A 53 19.17 -1.30 13.28
CA ASP A 53 20.18 -2.31 12.96
C ASP A 53 21.53 -1.65 12.58
N ARG A 54 21.50 -0.64 11.71
CA ARG A 54 22.72 0.02 11.21
C ARG A 54 23.42 0.90 12.23
N TYR A 55 22.67 1.67 13.00
CA TYR A 55 23.18 2.72 13.87
C TYR A 55 22.98 2.45 15.36
N GLN A 56 22.36 1.32 15.71
CA GLN A 56 22.00 0.97 17.09
C GLN A 56 21.11 2.03 17.75
N ALA A 57 20.37 2.80 16.94
CA ALA A 57 19.52 3.88 17.37
C ALA A 57 18.26 3.97 16.51
N TRP A 58 17.11 4.14 17.16
CA TRP A 58 15.85 4.41 16.48
C TRP A 58 15.81 5.88 16.02
N PRO A 59 15.26 6.20 14.82
CA PRO A 59 15.15 7.58 14.37
C PRO A 59 14.36 8.45 15.34
N THR A 60 14.79 9.70 15.50
CA THR A 60 14.12 10.67 16.36
C THR A 60 12.69 10.96 15.89
N THR A 61 11.86 11.49 16.78
CA THR A 61 10.50 11.93 16.42
C THR A 61 10.52 12.98 15.30
N ALA A 62 11.52 13.87 15.28
CA ALA A 62 11.65 14.87 14.23
C ALA A 62 11.91 14.23 12.86
N GLU A 63 12.84 13.27 12.78
CA GLU A 63 13.13 12.52 11.56
C GLU A 63 11.90 11.74 11.07
N MET A 64 11.20 11.06 11.99
CA MET A 64 9.99 10.29 11.64
C MET A 64 8.83 11.18 11.21
N LYS A 65 8.69 12.38 11.79
CA LYS A 65 7.67 13.37 11.39
C LYS A 65 8.01 14.03 10.05
N SER A 66 9.30 14.28 9.78
CA SER A 66 9.72 14.89 8.50
C SER A 66 9.38 14.03 7.28
N ARG A 67 9.18 12.72 7.49
CA ARG A 67 8.73 11.75 6.48
C ARG A 67 7.21 11.53 6.48
N GLY A 68 6.46 12.19 7.37
CA GLY A 68 5.00 12.07 7.39
C GLY A 68 4.40 12.53 6.06
N HIS A 69 3.43 11.77 5.55
CA HIS A 69 2.73 12.06 4.30
C HIS A 69 3.65 12.16 3.06
N LYS A 70 4.76 11.42 3.06
CA LYS A 70 5.69 11.29 1.92
C LYS A 70 5.86 9.81 1.56
N LEU A 71 4.74 9.12 1.35
CA LEU A 71 4.68 7.70 1.03
C LEU A 71 5.46 7.35 -0.23
N VAL A 72 5.50 8.22 -1.26
CA VAL A 72 6.32 7.99 -2.46
C VAL A 72 7.80 7.94 -2.11
N GLU A 73 8.31 8.95 -1.41
CA GLU A 73 9.72 9.01 -0.97
C GLU A 73 10.07 7.83 -0.04
N MET A 74 9.16 7.50 0.89
CA MET A 74 9.36 6.36 1.80
C MET A 74 9.31 5.02 1.07
N HIS A 75 8.47 4.86 0.05
CA HIS A 75 8.42 3.66 -0.77
C HIS A 75 9.77 3.43 -1.44
N GLU A 76 10.31 4.46 -2.10
CA GLU A 76 11.62 4.39 -2.76
C GLU A 76 12.75 4.06 -1.76
N ALA A 77 12.72 4.69 -0.58
CA ALA A 77 13.66 4.40 0.49
C ALA A 77 13.55 2.95 1.01
N VAL A 78 12.33 2.44 1.22
CA VAL A 78 12.09 1.06 1.67
C VAL A 78 12.58 0.06 0.63
N ILE A 79 12.19 0.24 -0.64
CA ILE A 79 12.60 -0.67 -1.73
C ILE A 79 14.12 -0.65 -1.90
N GLY A 80 14.75 0.53 -1.89
CA GLY A 80 16.21 0.64 -1.96
C GLY A 80 16.93 -0.06 -0.81
N GLU A 81 16.44 0.15 0.42
CA GLU A 81 17.01 -0.46 1.63
C GLU A 81 16.86 -1.99 1.63
N LEU A 82 15.67 -2.50 1.26
CA LEU A 82 15.42 -3.93 1.16
C LEU A 82 16.19 -4.57 0.01
N ARG A 83 16.34 -3.91 -1.13
CA ARG A 83 17.17 -4.41 -2.25
C ARG A 83 18.61 -4.65 -1.81
N ALA A 84 19.20 -3.69 -1.09
CA ALA A 84 20.55 -3.85 -0.55
C ALA A 84 20.64 -4.98 0.48
N ARG A 85 19.69 -5.04 1.42
CA ARG A 85 19.68 -6.01 2.54
C ARG A 85 19.27 -7.43 2.17
N THR A 86 18.71 -7.62 0.97
CA THR A 86 18.28 -8.92 0.48
C THR A 86 19.17 -9.50 -0.63
N ALA A 87 20.22 -8.77 -1.03
CA ALA A 87 21.08 -9.15 -2.14
C ALA A 87 21.70 -10.56 -1.97
N ASP A 88 22.08 -10.92 -0.74
CA ASP A 88 22.66 -12.20 -0.36
C ASP A 88 21.64 -13.25 0.11
N LYS A 89 20.35 -12.91 0.15
CA LYS A 89 19.27 -13.80 0.61
C LYS A 89 18.85 -14.79 -0.47
N SER A 90 17.93 -15.69 -0.11
CA SER A 90 17.43 -16.71 -1.02
C SER A 90 16.74 -16.10 -2.24
N VAL A 91 16.69 -16.87 -3.33
CA VAL A 91 15.96 -16.50 -4.57
C VAL A 91 14.50 -16.14 -4.26
N TYR A 92 13.87 -16.87 -3.33
CA TYR A 92 12.50 -16.60 -2.90
C TYR A 92 12.31 -15.22 -2.29
N VAL A 93 13.20 -14.77 -1.40
CA VAL A 93 13.07 -13.43 -0.78
C VAL A 93 13.27 -12.34 -1.84
N ARG A 94 14.26 -12.52 -2.73
CA ARG A 94 14.53 -11.56 -3.82
C ARG A 94 13.39 -11.52 -4.85
N SER A 95 12.73 -12.65 -5.13
CA SER A 95 11.63 -12.68 -6.10
C SER A 95 10.41 -11.90 -5.58
N LEU A 96 10.10 -11.97 -4.28
CA LEU A 96 9.01 -11.18 -3.70
C LEU A 96 9.25 -9.67 -3.84
N LEU A 97 10.50 -9.22 -3.71
CA LEU A 97 10.85 -7.82 -3.95
C LEU A 97 10.68 -7.45 -5.42
N ALA A 98 11.22 -8.26 -6.33
CA ALA A 98 11.10 -8.05 -7.77
C ALA A 98 9.63 -8.00 -8.22
N GLU A 99 8.78 -8.88 -7.70
CA GLU A 99 7.35 -8.91 -8.00
C GLU A 99 6.61 -7.63 -7.56
N VAL A 100 7.09 -6.93 -6.53
CA VAL A 100 6.55 -5.63 -6.11
C VAL A 100 7.08 -4.51 -7.00
N GLU A 101 8.37 -4.55 -7.36
CA GLU A 101 9.01 -3.57 -8.24
C GLU A 101 8.44 -3.59 -9.67
N GLU A 102 8.11 -4.78 -10.17
CA GLU A 102 7.54 -4.98 -11.51
C GLU A 102 6.02 -4.77 -11.56
N ASP A 103 5.35 -4.70 -10.41
CA ASP A 103 3.91 -4.52 -10.32
C ASP A 103 3.52 -3.07 -10.66
N ARG A 104 2.97 -2.89 -11.86
CA ARG A 104 2.53 -1.59 -12.40
C ARG A 104 1.45 -0.89 -11.58
N VAL A 105 0.72 -1.60 -10.71
CA VAL A 105 -0.32 -1.01 -9.84
C VAL A 105 0.30 -0.37 -8.60
N VAL A 106 1.46 -0.85 -8.14
CA VAL A 106 2.06 -0.40 -6.87
C VAL A 106 2.36 1.10 -6.90
N ARG A 107 3.00 1.61 -7.95
CA ARG A 107 3.38 3.03 -8.01
C ARG A 107 2.17 3.99 -7.99
N PRO A 108 1.16 3.87 -8.89
CA PRO A 108 -0.04 4.69 -8.82
C PRO A 108 -0.78 4.58 -7.50
N LEU A 109 -0.78 3.39 -6.90
CA LEU A 109 -1.41 3.16 -5.61
C LEU A 109 -0.69 3.92 -4.48
N ILE A 110 0.64 3.86 -4.41
CA ILE A 110 1.41 4.62 -3.43
C ILE A 110 1.22 6.12 -3.62
N GLU A 111 1.17 6.62 -4.85
CA GLU A 111 0.90 8.03 -5.15
C GLU A 111 -0.50 8.46 -4.67
N ALA A 112 -1.52 7.64 -4.89
CA ALA A 112 -2.87 7.93 -4.39
C ALA A 112 -2.93 7.91 -2.85
N LEU A 113 -2.28 6.93 -2.21
CA LEU A 113 -2.23 6.87 -0.75
C LEU A 113 -1.47 8.07 -0.17
N ASP A 114 -0.42 8.53 -0.85
CA ASP A 114 0.36 9.71 -0.48
C ASP A 114 -0.51 10.97 -0.50
N LEU A 115 -1.26 11.13 -1.60
CA LEU A 115 -2.22 12.20 -1.77
C LEU A 115 -3.22 12.25 -0.61
N TYR A 116 -3.85 11.13 -0.28
CA TYR A 116 -4.81 11.01 0.83
C TYR A 116 -4.19 11.25 2.21
N GLY A 117 -2.90 10.95 2.37
CA GLY A 117 -2.14 11.25 3.58
C GLY A 117 -1.96 12.75 3.79
N CYS A 118 -1.56 13.45 2.73
CA CYS A 118 -1.29 14.90 2.72
C CYS A 118 -2.54 15.76 2.78
N ALA A 119 -3.39 15.63 1.77
CA ALA A 119 -4.43 16.61 1.49
C ALA A 119 -5.71 15.99 0.93
N GLY A 120 -5.66 14.81 0.29
CA GLY A 120 -6.76 14.11 -0.39
C GLY A 120 -8.08 14.09 0.35
N ARG A 121 -8.02 13.83 1.65
CA ARG A 121 -9.20 13.79 2.52
C ARG A 121 -9.91 15.14 2.73
N PHE A 122 -9.29 16.26 2.33
CA PHE A 122 -9.83 17.61 2.41
C PHE A 122 -10.10 18.23 1.03
N TYR A 123 -9.78 17.55 -0.08
CA TYR A 123 -9.91 18.10 -1.45
C TYR A 123 -11.25 18.81 -1.70
N TYR A 124 -12.36 18.13 -1.42
CA TYR A 124 -13.70 18.68 -1.64
C TYR A 124 -14.08 19.77 -0.63
N LEU A 125 -13.50 19.76 0.56
CA LEU A 125 -13.70 20.82 1.55
C LEU A 125 -12.93 22.09 1.16
N ASP A 126 -11.71 21.94 0.66
CA ASP A 126 -10.88 23.05 0.18
C ASP A 126 -11.53 23.73 -1.04
N LEU A 127 -12.16 22.94 -1.94
CA LEU A 127 -12.96 23.47 -3.05
C LEU A 127 -14.14 24.34 -2.59
N LEU A 128 -14.81 23.97 -1.49
CA LEU A 128 -15.87 24.80 -0.90
C LEU A 128 -15.32 26.11 -0.32
N GLY A 129 -14.05 26.11 0.09
CA GLY A 129 -13.33 27.29 0.57
C GLY A 129 -12.77 28.20 -0.54
N GLU A 130 -13.05 27.90 -1.81
CA GLU A 130 -12.49 28.59 -2.98
C GLU A 130 -10.95 28.51 -3.09
N ASP A 131 -10.32 27.57 -2.38
CA ASP A 131 -8.88 27.35 -2.49
C ASP A 131 -8.55 26.70 -3.83
N GLN A 132 -7.59 27.32 -4.55
CA GLN A 132 -7.11 26.80 -5.82
C GLN A 132 -6.38 25.48 -5.58
N GLN A 133 -6.93 24.40 -6.13
CA GLN A 133 -6.35 23.06 -6.01
C GLN A 133 -5.02 23.00 -6.79
N GLN A 134 -3.95 22.60 -6.09
CA GLN A 134 -2.60 22.49 -6.65
C GLN A 134 -2.21 21.05 -7.01
N TRP A 135 -3.13 20.11 -6.81
CA TRP A 135 -2.86 18.68 -6.81
C TRP A 135 -4.02 17.91 -7.45
N ALA A 136 -3.75 16.69 -7.91
CA ALA A 136 -4.71 15.87 -8.64
C ALA A 136 -5.94 15.57 -7.78
N SER A 137 -7.11 15.44 -8.40
CA SER A 137 -8.30 15.05 -7.66
C SER A 137 -8.19 13.60 -7.17
N PRO A 138 -8.93 13.22 -6.11
CA PRO A 138 -9.02 11.83 -5.69
C PRO A 138 -9.49 10.88 -6.82
N ASP A 139 -10.42 11.35 -7.67
CA ASP A 139 -10.92 10.59 -8.82
C ASP A 139 -9.85 10.38 -9.90
N GLU A 140 -9.08 11.43 -10.25
CA GLU A 140 -7.96 11.31 -11.18
C GLU A 140 -6.90 10.33 -10.66
N SER A 141 -6.66 10.33 -9.35
CA SER A 141 -5.72 9.40 -8.72
C SER A 141 -6.22 7.96 -8.76
N TRP A 142 -7.52 7.74 -8.55
CA TRP A 142 -8.15 6.43 -8.70
C TRP A 142 -8.10 5.93 -10.14
N GLN A 143 -8.41 6.77 -11.13
CA GLN A 143 -8.35 6.41 -12.55
C GLN A 143 -6.96 5.92 -12.98
N LYS A 144 -5.89 6.49 -12.43
CA LYS A 144 -4.51 6.00 -12.67
C LYS A 144 -4.32 4.57 -12.16
N ILE A 145 -4.88 4.25 -10.99
CA ILE A 145 -4.85 2.90 -10.42
C ILE A 145 -5.64 1.94 -11.32
N GLU A 146 -6.84 2.30 -11.75
CA GLU A 146 -7.68 1.48 -12.63
C GLU A 146 -6.97 1.22 -13.97
N THR A 147 -6.38 2.27 -14.55
CA THR A 147 -5.60 2.18 -15.79
C THR A 147 -4.41 1.23 -15.64
N ALA A 148 -3.71 1.28 -14.51
CA ALA A 148 -2.64 0.33 -14.22
C ALA A 148 -3.15 -1.08 -13.98
N ALA A 149 -4.33 -1.26 -13.36
CA ALA A 149 -4.94 -2.57 -13.16
C ALA A 149 -5.30 -3.25 -14.48
N LEU A 150 -5.68 -2.48 -15.51
CA LEU A 150 -5.97 -2.97 -16.87
C LEU A 150 -4.75 -3.60 -17.57
N THR A 151 -3.52 -3.40 -17.09
CA THR A 151 -2.37 -4.14 -17.65
C THR A 151 -2.41 -5.63 -17.28
N ASN A 152 -3.26 -6.03 -16.33
CA ASN A 152 -3.54 -7.43 -16.04
C ASN A 152 -4.55 -7.98 -17.05
N SER A 153 -4.18 -9.06 -17.74
CA SER A 153 -5.02 -9.65 -18.81
C SER A 153 -6.40 -10.11 -18.33
N LYS A 154 -6.52 -10.58 -17.09
CA LYS A 154 -7.81 -10.98 -16.51
C LYS A 154 -8.71 -9.76 -16.30
N VAL A 155 -8.16 -8.67 -15.75
CA VAL A 155 -8.92 -7.42 -15.54
C VAL A 155 -9.34 -6.82 -16.90
N ALA A 156 -8.43 -6.80 -17.88
CA ALA A 156 -8.74 -6.34 -19.23
C ALA A 156 -9.85 -7.16 -19.91
N ALA A 157 -9.88 -8.48 -19.71
CA ALA A 157 -10.94 -9.34 -20.24
C ALA A 157 -12.32 -8.99 -19.65
N TYR A 158 -12.41 -8.72 -18.35
CA TYR A 158 -13.66 -8.26 -17.74
C TYR A 158 -14.09 -6.89 -18.28
N ALA A 159 -13.14 -5.97 -18.50
CA ALA A 159 -13.45 -4.66 -19.08
C ALA A 159 -14.03 -4.79 -20.50
N ALA A 160 -13.42 -5.63 -21.34
CA ALA A 160 -13.90 -5.88 -22.70
C ALA A 160 -15.29 -6.54 -22.71
N TYR A 161 -15.52 -7.52 -21.83
CA TYR A 161 -16.82 -8.17 -21.68
C TYR A 161 -17.91 -7.20 -21.21
N ALA A 162 -17.61 -6.37 -20.20
CA ALA A 162 -18.55 -5.35 -19.71
C ALA A 162 -18.91 -4.31 -20.78
N ALA A 163 -17.95 -3.93 -21.63
CA ALA A 163 -18.19 -3.01 -22.74
C ALA A 163 -19.04 -3.64 -23.87
N ASP A 164 -18.94 -4.94 -24.09
CA ASP A 164 -19.70 -5.68 -25.11
C ASP A 164 -21.16 -5.91 -24.70
N VAL A 165 -21.38 -6.41 -23.47
CA VAL A 165 -22.74 -6.73 -22.97
C VAL A 165 -23.47 -5.50 -22.45
N GLY A 166 -22.74 -4.57 -21.82
CA GLY A 166 -23.28 -3.29 -21.37
C GLY A 166 -24.24 -3.36 -20.18
N ASP A 167 -24.37 -4.51 -19.50
CA ASP A 167 -25.26 -4.66 -18.34
C ASP A 167 -24.57 -4.35 -16.99
N ASN A 168 -25.38 -4.16 -15.97
CA ASN A 168 -24.91 -3.78 -14.63
C ASN A 168 -24.10 -4.88 -13.94
N GLU A 169 -24.34 -6.15 -14.28
CA GLU A 169 -23.69 -7.30 -13.67
C GLU A 169 -22.25 -7.41 -14.17
N ALA A 170 -22.04 -7.32 -15.49
CA ALA A 170 -20.72 -7.32 -16.11
C ALA A 170 -19.86 -6.14 -15.63
N TRP A 171 -20.45 -4.95 -15.47
CA TRP A 171 -19.76 -3.81 -14.86
C TRP A 171 -19.42 -4.03 -13.38
N ALA A 172 -20.26 -4.76 -12.64
CA ALA A 172 -19.96 -5.12 -11.24
C ALA A 172 -18.82 -6.13 -11.14
N GLU A 173 -18.78 -7.12 -12.03
CA GLU A 173 -17.66 -8.07 -12.11
C GLU A 173 -16.34 -7.39 -12.47
N PHE A 174 -16.35 -6.46 -13.44
CA PHE A 174 -15.18 -5.66 -13.77
C PHE A 174 -14.67 -4.85 -12.57
N ARG A 175 -15.56 -4.13 -11.87
CA ARG A 175 -15.20 -3.41 -10.63
C ARG A 175 -14.63 -4.36 -9.57
N GLY A 176 -15.22 -5.54 -9.40
CA GLY A 176 -14.71 -6.57 -8.50
C GLY A 176 -13.30 -7.04 -8.88
N ALA A 177 -13.02 -7.22 -10.18
CA ALA A 177 -11.70 -7.60 -10.67
C ALA A 177 -10.63 -6.51 -10.43
N VAL A 178 -10.99 -5.24 -10.64
CA VAL A 178 -10.12 -4.09 -10.32
C VAL A 178 -9.83 -4.06 -8.82
N ASN A 179 -10.86 -4.16 -7.98
CA ASN A 179 -10.72 -4.14 -6.52
C ASN A 179 -9.81 -5.25 -6.02
N GLU A 180 -10.01 -6.49 -6.47
CA GLU A 180 -9.13 -7.61 -6.11
C GLU A 180 -7.69 -7.35 -6.56
N ARG A 181 -7.50 -6.79 -7.76
CA ARG A 181 -6.17 -6.50 -8.28
C ARG A 181 -5.42 -5.46 -7.44
N VAL A 182 -6.13 -4.42 -6.98
CA VAL A 182 -5.58 -3.39 -6.08
C VAL A 182 -5.27 -3.98 -4.71
N ALA A 183 -6.23 -4.72 -4.13
CA ALA A 183 -6.04 -5.39 -2.84
C ALA A 183 -4.81 -6.33 -2.85
N ALA A 184 -4.66 -7.12 -3.91
CA ALA A 184 -3.53 -8.03 -4.09
C ALA A 184 -2.18 -7.28 -4.20
N ALA A 185 -2.15 -6.07 -4.78
CA ALA A 185 -0.94 -5.27 -4.85
C ALA A 185 -0.47 -4.83 -3.45
N ILE A 186 -1.40 -4.37 -2.61
CA ILE A 186 -1.12 -3.95 -1.22
C ILE A 186 -0.68 -5.17 -0.39
N GLU A 187 -1.40 -6.28 -0.51
CA GLU A 187 -1.08 -7.50 0.21
C GLU A 187 0.30 -8.05 -0.19
N ARG A 188 0.67 -7.98 -1.47
CA ARG A 188 2.00 -8.40 -1.93
C ARG A 188 3.10 -7.51 -1.36
N LEU A 189 2.93 -6.18 -1.41
CA LEU A 189 3.85 -5.23 -0.78
C LEU A 189 4.03 -5.54 0.71
N TRP A 190 2.93 -5.75 1.41
CA TRP A 190 2.94 -6.04 2.84
C TRP A 190 3.63 -7.37 3.16
N THR A 191 3.29 -8.42 2.41
CA THR A 191 3.90 -9.75 2.54
C THR A 191 5.39 -9.70 2.27
N MET A 192 5.82 -9.01 1.21
CA MET A 192 7.22 -8.84 0.86
C MET A 192 8.02 -8.23 2.02
N ILE A 193 7.52 -7.14 2.63
CA ILE A 193 8.19 -6.50 3.79
C ILE A 193 8.26 -7.46 4.99
N ALA A 194 7.16 -8.15 5.28
CA ALA A 194 7.11 -9.11 6.39
C ALA A 194 8.10 -10.27 6.20
N VAL A 195 8.16 -10.83 5.00
CA VAL A 195 9.09 -11.94 4.66
C VAL A 195 10.54 -11.46 4.68
N CYS A 196 10.84 -10.26 4.20
CA CYS A 196 12.16 -9.66 4.35
C CYS A 196 12.56 -9.56 5.84
N GLY A 197 11.64 -9.10 6.69
CA GLY A 197 11.80 -9.08 8.14
C GLY A 197 12.13 -10.47 8.71
N ARG A 198 11.31 -11.49 8.41
CA ARG A 198 11.49 -12.89 8.87
C ARG A 198 12.84 -13.49 8.48
N ASN A 199 13.44 -13.02 7.39
CA ASN A 199 14.75 -13.45 6.91
C ASN A 199 15.90 -12.56 7.43
N HIS A 200 15.64 -11.82 8.50
CA HIS A 200 16.60 -10.94 9.19
C HIS A 200 17.21 -9.88 8.27
N ALA A 201 16.50 -9.44 7.21
CA ALA A 201 16.97 -8.35 6.37
C ALA A 201 17.06 -7.04 7.16
N LEU A 202 16.20 -6.87 8.17
CA LEU A 202 16.11 -5.67 9.03
C LEU A 202 16.75 -5.89 10.42
N GLY A 203 17.74 -6.78 10.51
CA GLY A 203 18.39 -7.16 11.77
C GLY A 203 17.54 -8.10 12.64
N GLU A 204 18.00 -8.34 13.87
CA GLU A 204 17.38 -9.31 14.80
C GLU A 204 15.97 -8.90 15.21
N SER A 205 15.78 -7.63 15.57
CA SER A 205 14.45 -7.06 15.84
C SER A 205 13.55 -7.09 14.59
N GLY A 206 14.16 -7.03 13.40
CA GLY A 206 13.51 -7.21 12.12
C GLY A 206 12.87 -8.59 11.93
N GLY A 207 13.50 -9.64 12.47
CA GLY A 207 12.98 -11.00 12.52
C GLY A 207 11.63 -11.07 13.23
N VAL A 208 11.58 -10.58 14.47
CA VAL A 208 10.35 -10.51 15.27
C VAL A 208 9.28 -9.67 14.57
N PHE A 209 9.66 -8.48 14.07
CA PHE A 209 8.77 -7.63 13.30
C PHE A 209 8.15 -8.37 12.10
N GLY A 210 8.95 -9.12 11.34
CA GLY A 210 8.46 -9.87 10.18
C GLY A 210 7.45 -10.96 10.53
N PHE A 211 7.57 -11.60 11.70
CA PHE A 211 6.56 -12.56 12.16
C PHE A 211 5.27 -11.85 12.61
N GLU A 212 5.41 -10.79 13.40
CA GLU A 212 4.30 -10.03 13.98
C GLU A 212 3.49 -9.26 12.94
N VAL A 213 4.15 -8.61 11.99
CA VAL A 213 3.45 -7.75 11.02
C VAL A 213 2.81 -8.54 9.90
N HIS A 214 3.15 -9.81 9.69
CA HIS A 214 2.67 -10.58 8.53
C HIS A 214 1.14 -10.68 8.45
N PRO A 215 0.55 -10.74 7.24
CA PRO A 215 -0.90 -10.93 7.05
C PRO A 215 -1.51 -12.07 7.89
N ASP A 216 -0.87 -13.24 7.92
CA ASP A 216 -1.34 -14.39 8.71
C ASP A 216 -1.43 -14.17 10.22
N ALA A 217 -0.80 -13.12 10.77
CA ALA A 217 -0.86 -12.80 12.19
C ALA A 217 -2.12 -11.99 12.56
N VAL A 218 -2.94 -11.58 11.59
CA VAL A 218 -4.20 -10.87 11.83
C VAL A 218 -5.13 -11.75 12.67
N GLY A 219 -5.72 -11.17 13.72
CA GLY A 219 -6.66 -11.87 14.61
C GLY A 219 -6.02 -12.82 15.63
N ARG A 220 -4.69 -13.02 15.58
CA ARG A 220 -3.97 -13.68 16.68
C ARG A 220 -3.78 -12.68 17.82
N GLN A 221 -4.26 -13.05 19.01
CA GLN A 221 -4.01 -12.35 20.27
C GLN A 221 -2.92 -13.09 21.04
#